data_AF-A0A9X3STH8-F1
#
_entry.id   AF-A0A9X3STH8-F1
#
_cell.length_a   1.000
_cell.length_b   1.000
_cell.length_c   1.000
_cell.angle_alpha   90.00
_cell.angle_beta   90.00
_cell.angle_gamma   90.00
#
_symmetry.space_group_name_H-M   'P 1'
#
loop_
_entity.id
_entity.type
_entity.pdbx_description
1 polymer ?
#
loop_
_entity_poly.entity_id
_entity_poly.type
_entity_poly.pdbx_seq_one_letter_code
_entity_poly.pdbx_strand_id
1 'polypeptide(L)'
;MTTGPTPPTADDHRAPAPLFADPVFDGPTDPTVVFDPEGGLWHLLYTQRRANTADAGVAWVHGTEIGRATSPDGREWTYAGTAVLPGTSPGDTWWAPELLRHDGQWHMYVTYLQGIREDWTGPAEIRHYTSPDLEAWTYRSTLDLDSERAIDATVHRLPDGKWRMWFKDESRESRIHTADSPDLFAWTPTGPAVTDQAQEGPTVFPLGGVYWMVTDGWSGLLVHRSTDLEHWHRQPVPLLAGPGRRAFDEALGHHAMALTQGPDEGFLYYFTHPGGGRRSTVQVARLHVRDGWLRCDRDEPFAYRPDPAKAPAFRGGGE
;
A
#
# COMPACT_ATOMS: atom_id res chain seq x y z
N MET A 1 49.42 -16.98 20.44
CA MET A 1 48.47 -17.42 19.39
C MET A 1 47.51 -16.28 19.16
N THR A 2 47.69 -15.56 18.06
CA THR A 2 46.85 -14.44 17.65
C THR A 2 45.54 -14.99 17.10
N THR A 3 44.42 -14.66 17.75
CA THR A 3 43.07 -14.92 17.25
C THR A 3 42.83 -14.03 16.03
N GLY A 4 42.77 -14.64 14.85
CA GLY A 4 42.37 -13.94 13.63
C GLY A 4 40.95 -13.40 13.74
N PRO A 5 40.58 -12.40 12.92
CA PRO A 5 39.23 -11.86 12.90
C PRO A 5 38.24 -12.96 12.54
N THR A 6 37.17 -13.05 13.33
CA THR A 6 35.99 -13.87 13.02
C THR A 6 35.55 -13.56 11.58
N PRO A 7 35.30 -14.57 10.72
CA PRO A 7 34.78 -14.31 9.39
C PRO A 7 33.44 -13.55 9.51
N PRO A 8 33.10 -12.69 8.54
CA PRO A 8 31.80 -12.03 8.54
C PRO A 8 30.72 -13.10 8.64
N THR A 9 29.84 -12.96 9.62
CA THR A 9 28.62 -13.77 9.74
C THR A 9 27.92 -13.78 8.40
N ALA A 10 27.44 -14.96 7.96
CA ALA A 10 26.61 -15.08 6.77
C ALA A 10 25.56 -13.96 6.78
N ASP A 11 25.48 -13.21 5.69
CA ASP A 11 24.59 -12.08 5.53
C ASP A 11 23.17 -12.52 5.92
N ASP A 12 22.72 -12.12 7.11
CA ASP A 12 21.45 -12.57 7.67
C ASP A 12 20.36 -11.78 6.93
N HIS A 13 19.98 -12.27 5.76
CA HIS A 13 19.01 -11.66 4.87
C HIS A 13 17.59 -11.62 5.47
N ARG A 14 17.41 -11.62 6.79
CA ARG A 14 16.11 -11.40 7.44
C ARG A 14 15.54 -10.04 7.06
N ALA A 15 14.21 -9.97 7.02
CA ALA A 15 13.49 -8.72 6.90
C ALA A 15 13.88 -7.75 8.03
N PRO A 16 14.29 -6.50 7.72
CA PRO A 16 14.44 -5.46 8.73
C PRO A 16 13.12 -5.19 9.46
N ALA A 17 13.20 -4.85 10.74
CA ALA A 17 12.06 -4.47 11.58
C ALA A 17 12.49 -3.25 12.45
N PRO A 18 11.97 -2.04 12.18
CA PRO A 18 11.01 -1.75 11.12
C PRO A 18 11.68 -1.85 9.74
N LEU A 19 10.88 -2.05 8.69
CA LEU A 19 11.37 -1.89 7.32
C LEU A 19 11.70 -0.41 7.06
N PHE A 20 10.82 0.48 7.49
CA PHE A 20 11.00 1.91 7.33
C PHE A 20 10.32 2.71 8.45
N ALA A 21 10.98 3.78 8.87
CA ALA A 21 10.45 4.80 9.77
C ALA A 21 10.66 6.17 9.12
N ASP A 22 9.61 6.98 9.09
CA ASP A 22 9.66 8.33 8.52
C ASP A 22 10.49 9.26 9.42
N PRO A 23 11.59 9.84 8.92
CA PRO A 23 12.48 10.66 9.75
C PRO A 23 11.93 12.06 10.04
N VAL A 24 10.83 12.46 9.38
CA VAL A 24 10.26 13.81 9.51
C VAL A 24 9.17 13.84 10.58
N PHE A 25 8.17 12.97 10.44
CA PHE A 25 6.96 13.01 11.25
C PHE A 25 6.68 11.76 12.07
N ASP A 26 7.52 10.71 11.98
CA ASP A 26 7.32 9.41 12.64
C ASP A 26 6.00 8.71 12.25
N GLY A 27 5.45 9.01 11.07
CA GLY A 27 4.12 8.53 10.65
C GLY A 27 4.02 7.97 9.23
N PRO A 28 4.89 7.04 8.79
CA PRO A 28 4.69 6.38 7.50
C PRO A 28 3.52 5.39 7.58
N THR A 29 2.51 5.59 6.74
CA THR A 29 1.29 4.77 6.67
C THR A 29 0.87 4.52 5.24
N ASP A 30 0.03 3.51 5.00
CA ASP A 30 -0.51 3.16 3.68
C ASP A 30 0.60 2.97 2.61
N PRO A 31 1.56 2.05 2.84
CA PRO A 31 2.74 1.93 1.99
C PRO A 31 2.42 1.33 0.61
N THR A 32 3.03 1.87 -0.43
CA THR A 32 3.07 1.27 -1.77
C THR A 32 4.52 1.15 -2.25
N VAL A 33 4.90 -0.05 -2.69
CA VAL A 33 6.26 -0.35 -3.16
C VAL A 33 6.25 -0.70 -4.65
N VAL A 34 7.12 -0.06 -5.41
CA VAL A 34 7.35 -0.33 -6.83
C VAL A 34 8.85 -0.34 -7.14
N PHE A 35 9.26 -1.01 -8.21
CA PHE A 35 10.61 -0.91 -8.74
C PHE A 35 10.61 0.06 -9.92
N ASP A 36 11.49 1.04 -9.95
CA ASP A 36 11.74 1.85 -11.13
C ASP A 36 12.83 1.19 -11.99
N PRO A 37 12.49 0.58 -13.14
CA PRO A 37 13.47 -0.08 -13.98
C PRO A 37 14.41 0.89 -14.70
N GLU A 38 14.04 2.17 -14.82
CA GLU A 38 14.87 3.18 -15.47
C GLU A 38 15.92 3.74 -14.50
N GLY A 39 15.50 4.06 -13.26
CA GLY A 39 16.38 4.49 -12.18
C GLY A 39 17.12 3.35 -11.47
N GLY A 40 16.65 2.11 -11.59
CA GLY A 40 17.25 0.92 -10.97
C GLY A 40 17.09 0.88 -9.44
N LEU A 41 16.01 1.48 -8.91
CA LEU A 41 15.75 1.60 -7.48
C LEU A 41 14.36 1.09 -7.13
N TRP A 42 14.21 0.52 -5.94
CA TRP A 42 12.91 0.39 -5.30
C TRP A 42 12.46 1.74 -4.76
N HIS A 43 11.17 2.03 -4.90
CA HIS A 43 10.50 3.20 -4.36
C HIS A 43 9.42 2.76 -3.38
N LEU A 44 9.38 3.42 -2.23
CA LEU A 44 8.32 3.33 -1.23
C LEU A 44 7.64 4.71 -1.20
N LEU A 45 6.35 4.72 -1.49
CA LEU A 45 5.49 5.88 -1.31
C LEU A 45 4.50 5.59 -0.19
N TYR A 46 4.19 6.60 0.62
CA TYR A 46 3.37 6.42 1.82
C TYR A 46 2.66 7.71 2.20
N THR A 47 1.52 7.60 2.87
CA THR A 47 0.91 8.72 3.59
C THR A 47 1.84 9.14 4.72
N GLN A 48 2.38 10.37 4.67
CA GLN A 48 3.26 10.91 5.71
C GLN A 48 2.43 11.60 6.80
N ARG A 49 1.84 10.82 7.71
CA ARG A 49 1.08 11.35 8.85
C ARG A 49 1.97 12.14 9.79
N ARG A 50 1.44 13.23 10.36
CA ARG A 50 2.15 14.18 11.21
C ARG A 50 2.19 13.73 12.67
N ALA A 51 2.65 12.51 12.93
CA ALA A 51 2.49 11.84 14.23
C ALA A 51 3.19 12.54 15.40
N ASN A 52 4.26 13.30 15.15
CA ASN A 52 5.00 14.07 16.14
C ASN A 52 4.60 15.56 16.24
N THR A 53 3.53 15.98 15.57
CA THR A 53 3.04 17.36 15.60
C THR A 53 1.97 17.55 16.69
N ALA A 54 1.99 18.71 17.36
CA ALA A 54 0.95 19.10 18.30
C ALA A 54 -0.27 19.62 17.54
N ASP A 55 -1.44 19.03 17.79
CA ASP A 55 -2.68 19.33 17.09
C ASP A 55 -3.93 18.91 17.89
N ALA A 56 -5.11 19.13 17.31
CA ALA A 56 -6.40 18.77 17.88
C ALA A 56 -7.07 17.62 17.10
N GLY A 57 -7.75 16.74 17.84
CA GLY A 57 -8.51 15.64 17.26
C GLY A 57 -7.67 14.73 16.37
N VAL A 58 -8.10 14.59 15.10
CA VAL A 58 -7.41 13.79 14.08
C VAL A 58 -6.56 14.61 13.12
N ALA A 59 -6.30 15.89 13.40
CA ALA A 59 -5.55 16.76 12.48
C ALA A 59 -4.13 16.26 12.14
N TRP A 60 -3.53 15.38 12.94
CA TRP A 60 -2.28 14.70 12.62
C TRP A 60 -2.36 13.81 11.36
N VAL A 61 -3.56 13.36 10.97
CA VAL A 61 -3.78 12.60 9.73
C VAL A 61 -4.13 13.49 8.54
N HIS A 62 -4.35 14.79 8.74
CA HIS A 62 -4.61 15.74 7.66
C HIS A 62 -3.40 16.64 7.38
N GLY A 63 -3.43 17.43 6.32
CA GLY A 63 -2.29 18.23 5.85
C GLY A 63 -1.06 17.37 5.61
N THR A 64 -1.28 16.13 5.17
CA THR A 64 -0.27 15.11 4.90
C THR A 64 0.17 15.20 3.46
N GLU A 65 1.44 14.94 3.25
CA GLU A 65 2.04 14.76 1.93
C GLU A 65 2.19 13.26 1.64
N ILE A 66 2.48 12.92 0.38
CA ILE A 66 2.97 11.59 0.03
C ILE A 66 4.48 11.56 0.21
N GLY A 67 4.95 10.91 1.28
CA GLY A 67 6.37 10.70 1.54
C GLY A 67 6.97 9.70 0.56
N ARG A 68 8.26 9.86 0.26
CA ARG A 68 9.02 8.99 -0.65
C ARG A 68 10.29 8.50 0.02
N ALA A 69 10.60 7.22 -0.15
CA ALA A 69 11.90 6.64 0.15
C ALA A 69 12.37 5.76 -1.01
N THR A 70 13.69 5.64 -1.18
CA THR A 70 14.29 4.79 -2.21
C THR A 70 15.24 3.77 -1.61
N SER A 71 15.41 2.65 -2.30
CA SER A 71 16.29 1.57 -1.85
C SER A 71 16.92 0.83 -3.04
N PRO A 72 18.25 0.57 -3.03
CA PRO A 72 18.88 -0.23 -4.07
C PRO A 72 18.58 -1.74 -3.95
N ASP A 73 18.18 -2.21 -2.76
CA ASP A 73 18.01 -3.64 -2.46
C ASP A 73 16.63 -3.98 -1.84
N GLY A 74 15.80 -2.96 -1.62
CA GLY A 74 14.49 -3.05 -0.98
C GLY A 74 14.54 -3.29 0.53
N ARG A 75 15.74 -3.28 1.14
CA ARG A 75 16.00 -3.54 2.57
C ARG A 75 16.45 -2.28 3.29
N GLU A 76 17.39 -1.54 2.71
CA GLU A 76 17.89 -0.28 3.25
C GLU A 76 17.24 0.89 2.52
N TRP A 77 16.41 1.65 3.25
CA TRP A 77 15.59 2.72 2.70
C TRP A 77 16.12 4.09 3.08
N THR A 78 16.28 4.96 2.08
CA THR A 78 16.69 6.36 2.25
C THR A 78 15.51 7.28 1.96
N TYR A 79 15.16 8.16 2.90
CA TYR A 79 14.13 9.18 2.68
C TYR A 79 14.52 10.11 1.54
N ALA A 80 13.60 10.32 0.61
CA ALA A 80 13.81 11.03 -0.66
C ALA A 80 12.84 12.22 -0.84
N GLY A 81 12.35 12.77 0.28
CA GLY A 81 11.41 13.90 0.29
C GLY A 81 9.95 13.46 0.12
N THR A 82 9.13 14.38 -0.39
CA THR A 82 7.71 14.14 -0.69
C THR A 82 7.46 14.26 -2.19
N ALA A 83 6.41 13.58 -2.68
CA ALA A 83 5.98 13.72 -4.07
C ALA A 83 5.39 15.12 -4.31
N VAL A 84 5.89 15.82 -5.33
CA VAL A 84 5.38 17.15 -5.71
C VAL A 84 4.22 16.95 -6.69
N LEU A 85 3.00 16.98 -6.18
CA LEU A 85 1.80 16.85 -6.98
C LEU A 85 1.30 18.23 -7.45
N PRO A 86 0.99 18.44 -8.74
CA PRO A 86 0.38 19.69 -9.20
C PRO A 86 -1.13 19.77 -8.87
N GLY A 87 -1.67 20.99 -8.88
CA GLY A 87 -3.10 21.24 -8.62
C GLY A 87 -3.46 21.21 -7.13
N THR A 88 -2.53 21.63 -6.27
CA THR A 88 -2.61 21.50 -4.82
C THR A 88 -2.48 22.87 -4.16
N SER A 89 -3.08 23.02 -2.98
CA SER A 89 -2.93 24.19 -2.11
C SER A 89 -2.11 23.81 -0.88
N PRO A 90 -1.35 24.76 -0.29
CA PRO A 90 -0.65 24.51 0.95
C PRO A 90 -1.59 24.00 2.06
N GLY A 91 -1.26 22.87 2.66
CA GLY A 91 -2.04 22.25 3.74
C GLY A 91 -3.18 21.33 3.28
N ASP A 92 -3.32 21.07 1.98
CA ASP A 92 -4.15 19.97 1.50
C ASP A 92 -3.62 18.62 1.99
N THR A 93 -4.49 17.61 1.96
CA THR A 93 -4.26 16.29 2.53
C THR A 93 -4.18 15.23 1.44
N TRP A 94 -3.15 14.37 1.50
CA TRP A 94 -2.94 13.24 0.60
C TRP A 94 -2.81 11.93 1.35
N TRP A 95 -3.58 10.91 0.95
CA TRP A 95 -3.58 9.57 1.56
C TRP A 95 -3.45 8.45 0.52
N ALA A 96 -2.91 7.32 0.98
CA ALA A 96 -2.96 5.99 0.36
C ALA A 96 -2.68 6.00 -1.15
N PRO A 97 -1.44 6.28 -1.57
CA PRO A 97 -1.10 6.32 -2.99
C PRO A 97 -1.07 4.90 -3.58
N GLU A 98 -1.87 4.61 -4.60
CA GLU A 98 -1.71 3.42 -5.44
C GLU A 98 -0.89 3.74 -6.68
N LEU A 99 0.10 2.92 -6.98
CA LEU A 99 0.98 3.09 -8.15
C LEU A 99 0.99 1.88 -9.05
N LEU A 100 0.81 2.09 -10.36
CA LEU A 100 1.12 1.07 -11.36
C LEU A 100 1.79 1.64 -12.59
N ARG A 101 2.52 0.79 -13.31
CA ARG A 101 3.13 1.09 -14.60
C ARG A 101 2.34 0.45 -15.73
N HIS A 102 2.04 1.23 -16.76
CA HIS A 102 1.43 0.75 -17.99
C HIS A 102 1.98 1.56 -19.17
N ASP A 103 2.34 0.88 -20.27
CA ASP A 103 2.86 1.49 -21.50
C ASP A 103 3.98 2.52 -21.26
N GLY A 104 4.91 2.18 -20.36
CA GLY A 104 6.07 3.02 -20.03
C GLY A 104 5.74 4.25 -19.17
N GLN A 105 4.53 4.37 -18.64
CA GLN A 105 4.10 5.46 -17.79
C GLN A 105 3.68 4.96 -16.41
N TRP A 106 4.07 5.69 -15.37
CA TRP A 106 3.55 5.50 -14.02
C TRP A 106 2.21 6.22 -13.88
N HIS A 107 1.25 5.54 -13.28
CA HIS A 107 -0.05 6.05 -12.87
C HIS A 107 -0.10 6.05 -11.35
N MET A 108 -0.54 7.15 -10.76
CA MET A 108 -0.87 7.24 -9.35
C MET A 108 -2.34 7.57 -9.17
N TYR A 109 -3.03 6.78 -8.36
CA TYR A 109 -4.35 7.11 -7.82
C TYR A 109 -4.19 7.37 -6.34
N VAL A 110 -4.51 8.58 -5.91
CA VAL A 110 -4.24 9.04 -4.54
C VAL A 110 -5.46 9.76 -4.01
N THR A 111 -5.76 9.54 -2.73
CA THR A 111 -6.84 10.22 -2.04
C THR A 111 -6.44 11.66 -1.76
N TYR A 112 -7.36 12.58 -2.03
CA TYR A 112 -7.24 14.01 -1.77
C TYR A 112 -8.37 14.50 -0.87
N LEU A 113 -8.01 15.31 0.12
CA LEU A 113 -8.95 16.13 0.89
C LEU A 113 -8.42 17.56 0.95
N GLN A 114 -9.31 18.52 0.79
CA GLN A 114 -8.94 19.93 0.93
C GLN A 114 -8.67 20.28 2.40
N GLY A 115 -7.51 20.90 2.65
CA GLY A 115 -7.12 21.47 3.93
C GLY A 115 -6.90 20.47 5.08
N ILE A 116 -6.81 21.03 6.30
CA ILE A 116 -6.61 20.31 7.56
C ILE A 116 -7.92 20.27 8.34
N ARG A 117 -8.29 19.10 8.87
CA ARG A 117 -9.51 18.90 9.67
C ARG A 117 -9.19 18.27 11.02
N GLU A 118 -10.04 18.53 12.01
CA GLU A 118 -9.90 17.96 13.36
C GLU A 118 -10.82 16.73 13.59
N ASP A 119 -11.65 16.40 12.61
CA ASP A 119 -12.57 15.26 12.59
C ASP A 119 -12.55 14.54 11.22
N TRP A 120 -13.23 13.39 11.15
CA TRP A 120 -13.31 12.56 9.94
C TRP A 120 -14.38 13.03 8.94
N THR A 121 -14.94 14.24 9.06
CA THR A 121 -15.99 14.71 8.16
C THR A 121 -15.41 15.35 6.90
N GLY A 122 -16.19 15.42 5.81
CA GLY A 122 -15.79 16.14 4.60
C GLY A 122 -15.80 15.33 3.32
N PRO A 123 -15.66 16.03 2.18
CA PRO A 123 -15.40 15.38 0.90
C PRO A 123 -13.99 14.79 0.88
N ALA A 124 -13.89 13.63 0.23
CA ALA A 124 -12.66 12.99 -0.17
C ALA A 124 -12.84 12.43 -1.59
N GLU A 125 -11.85 12.67 -2.44
CA GLU A 125 -11.87 12.28 -3.84
C GLU A 125 -10.57 11.55 -4.21
N ILE A 126 -10.63 10.68 -5.21
CA ILE A 126 -9.44 10.04 -5.77
C ILE A 126 -8.98 10.88 -6.97
N ARG A 127 -7.70 11.25 -6.99
CA ARG A 127 -7.07 11.97 -8.08
C ARG A 127 -6.09 11.08 -8.84
N HIS A 128 -6.06 11.25 -10.15
CA HIS A 128 -5.16 10.56 -11.07
C HIS A 128 -4.01 11.47 -11.49
N TYR A 129 -2.81 10.95 -11.31
CA TYR A 129 -1.57 11.54 -11.81
C TYR A 129 -0.82 10.55 -12.70
N THR A 130 -0.02 11.07 -13.61
CA THR A 130 0.93 10.26 -14.37
C THR A 130 2.33 10.82 -14.28
N SER A 131 3.35 9.96 -14.31
CA SER A 131 4.75 10.37 -14.30
C SER A 131 5.59 9.46 -15.21
N PRO A 132 6.62 9.98 -15.89
CA PRO A 132 7.59 9.12 -16.57
C PRO A 132 8.59 8.48 -15.59
N ASP A 133 8.85 9.08 -14.44
CA ASP A 133 10.05 8.83 -13.62
C ASP A 133 9.79 8.78 -12.10
N LEU A 134 8.52 8.72 -11.68
CA LEU A 134 8.07 8.81 -10.27
C LEU A 134 8.40 10.15 -9.57
N GLU A 135 8.90 11.15 -10.30
CA GLU A 135 9.26 12.48 -9.78
C GLU A 135 8.42 13.59 -10.40
N ALA A 136 8.38 13.64 -11.73
CA ALA A 136 7.66 14.64 -12.50
C ALA A 136 6.20 14.19 -12.69
N TRP A 137 5.32 14.61 -11.79
CA TRP A 137 3.90 14.27 -11.83
C TRP A 137 3.09 15.26 -12.66
N THR A 138 2.22 14.72 -13.51
CA THR A 138 1.22 15.47 -14.27
C THR A 138 -0.17 15.10 -13.77
N TYR A 139 -0.94 16.09 -13.32
CA TYR A 139 -2.35 15.91 -12.98
C TYR A 139 -3.17 15.54 -14.22
N ARG A 140 -4.03 14.53 -14.10
CA ARG A 140 -4.91 14.08 -15.19
C ARG A 140 -6.37 14.40 -14.90
N SER A 141 -6.88 13.94 -13.77
CA SER A 141 -8.30 14.10 -13.42
C SER A 141 -8.52 13.88 -11.93
N THR A 142 -9.62 14.43 -11.43
CA THR A 142 -10.34 13.92 -10.26
C THR A 142 -11.35 12.90 -10.80
N LEU A 143 -11.39 11.71 -10.22
CA LEU A 143 -12.27 10.64 -10.68
C LEU A 143 -13.72 10.93 -10.27
N ASP A 144 -14.63 10.78 -11.24
CA ASP A 144 -16.07 10.74 -10.96
C ASP A 144 -16.48 9.30 -10.61
N LEU A 145 -16.54 9.03 -9.31
CA LEU A 145 -16.89 7.71 -8.76
C LEU A 145 -18.34 7.63 -8.27
N ASP A 146 -19.17 8.62 -8.62
CA ASP A 146 -20.53 8.79 -8.09
C ASP A 146 -20.55 8.84 -6.54
N SER A 147 -19.51 9.45 -5.96
CA SER A 147 -19.31 9.57 -4.51
C SER A 147 -18.42 10.75 -4.17
N GLU A 148 -18.75 11.43 -3.08
CA GLU A 148 -17.92 12.51 -2.50
C GLU A 148 -17.05 12.00 -1.34
N ARG A 149 -17.00 10.68 -1.10
CA ARG A 149 -16.25 10.08 0.02
C ARG A 149 -15.51 8.80 -0.39
N ALA A 150 -14.91 8.82 -1.56
CA ALA A 150 -14.14 7.71 -2.10
C ALA A 150 -12.65 7.86 -1.75
N ILE A 151 -12.07 6.83 -1.13
CA ILE A 151 -10.67 6.81 -0.71
C ILE A 151 -10.00 5.44 -0.96
N ASP A 152 -8.69 5.37 -0.80
CA ASP A 152 -7.92 4.13 -0.74
C ASP A 152 -8.08 3.25 -2.00
N ALA A 153 -7.65 3.77 -3.15
CA ALA A 153 -7.73 3.02 -4.39
C ALA A 153 -6.72 1.86 -4.43
N THR A 154 -7.07 0.78 -5.12
CA THR A 154 -6.13 -0.16 -5.74
C THR A 154 -6.61 -0.52 -7.14
N VAL A 155 -5.70 -0.80 -8.07
CA VAL A 155 -6.03 -1.08 -9.46
C VAL A 155 -5.41 -2.39 -9.93
N HIS A 156 -6.20 -3.21 -10.62
CA HIS A 156 -5.73 -4.45 -11.23
C HIS A 156 -6.36 -4.65 -12.61
N ARG A 157 -5.61 -5.27 -13.53
CA ARG A 157 -6.09 -5.61 -14.87
C ARG A 157 -7.02 -6.83 -14.85
N LEU A 158 -8.15 -6.74 -15.53
CA LEU A 158 -9.12 -7.83 -15.68
C LEU A 158 -8.71 -8.82 -16.79
N PRO A 159 -9.23 -10.05 -16.78
CA PRO A 159 -8.95 -11.04 -17.84
C PRO A 159 -9.41 -10.60 -19.24
N ASP A 160 -10.44 -9.74 -19.32
CA ASP A 160 -10.92 -9.16 -20.59
C ASP A 160 -10.02 -8.03 -21.13
N GLY A 161 -8.97 -7.69 -20.38
CA GLY A 161 -7.98 -6.68 -20.74
C GLY A 161 -8.29 -5.26 -20.27
N LYS A 162 -9.47 -5.02 -19.69
CA LYS A 162 -9.80 -3.75 -19.02
C LYS A 162 -9.12 -3.64 -17.66
N TRP A 163 -9.33 -2.53 -16.99
CA TRP A 163 -8.85 -2.26 -15.65
C TRP A 163 -10.03 -2.15 -14.69
N ARG A 164 -9.82 -2.62 -13.46
CA ARG A 164 -10.75 -2.39 -12.36
C ARG A 164 -10.01 -1.73 -11.21
N MET A 165 -10.65 -0.72 -10.64
CA MET A 165 -10.29 -0.09 -9.39
C MET A 165 -11.18 -0.67 -8.30
N TRP A 166 -10.61 -0.90 -7.13
CA TRP A 166 -11.32 -1.10 -5.87
C TRP A 166 -11.01 0.06 -4.95
N PHE A 167 -12.01 0.60 -4.25
CA PHE A 167 -11.85 1.74 -3.35
C PHE A 167 -12.84 1.66 -2.20
N LYS A 168 -12.52 2.27 -1.07
CA LYS A 168 -13.47 2.45 0.05
C LYS A 168 -14.41 3.59 -0.29
N ASP A 169 -15.70 3.41 -0.02
CA ASP A 169 -16.68 4.49 -0.06
C ASP A 169 -17.36 4.68 1.30
N GLU A 170 -17.02 5.78 1.98
CA GLU A 170 -17.52 6.05 3.33
C GLU A 170 -19.00 6.45 3.34
N SER A 171 -19.52 6.98 2.23
CA SER A 171 -20.95 7.28 2.09
C SER A 171 -21.80 6.01 1.88
N ARG A 172 -21.15 4.92 1.45
CA ARG A 172 -21.77 3.61 1.18
C ARG A 172 -21.34 2.57 2.21
N GLU A 173 -21.53 2.91 3.47
CA GLU A 173 -21.28 2.05 4.63
C GLU A 173 -19.79 1.66 4.82
N SER A 174 -18.85 2.43 4.24
CA SER A 174 -17.41 2.11 4.24
C SER A 174 -17.12 0.73 3.68
N ARG A 175 -17.81 0.36 2.60
CA ARG A 175 -17.58 -0.89 1.86
C ARG A 175 -16.61 -0.66 0.71
N ILE A 176 -16.08 -1.76 0.18
CA ILE A 176 -15.26 -1.71 -1.03
C ILE A 176 -16.17 -1.69 -2.25
N HIS A 177 -16.04 -0.64 -3.05
CA HIS A 177 -16.70 -0.43 -4.32
C HIS A 177 -15.72 -0.56 -5.47
N THR A 178 -16.25 -0.71 -6.68
CA THR A 178 -15.46 -0.85 -7.90
C THR A 178 -15.84 0.18 -8.96
N ALA A 179 -14.86 0.48 -9.80
CA ALA A 179 -15.05 1.17 -11.06
C ALA A 179 -14.19 0.50 -12.13
N ASP A 180 -14.68 0.45 -13.36
CA ASP A 180 -13.99 -0.17 -14.48
C ASP A 180 -13.51 0.90 -15.46
N SER A 181 -12.36 0.66 -16.09
CA SER A 181 -11.75 1.57 -17.06
C SER A 181 -11.21 0.81 -18.27
N PRO A 182 -11.43 1.31 -19.50
CA PRO A 182 -10.80 0.74 -20.68
C PRO A 182 -9.32 1.13 -20.82
N ASP A 183 -8.88 2.22 -20.19
CA ASP A 183 -7.63 2.91 -20.55
C ASP A 183 -6.85 3.52 -19.37
N LEU A 184 -7.29 3.30 -18.12
CA LEU A 184 -6.79 3.94 -16.88
C LEU A 184 -7.15 5.43 -16.71
N PHE A 185 -7.77 6.08 -17.69
CA PHE A 185 -8.13 7.50 -17.61
C PHE A 185 -9.63 7.70 -17.34
N ALA A 186 -10.49 6.97 -18.05
CA ALA A 186 -11.93 7.06 -17.91
C ALA A 186 -12.44 5.92 -17.02
N TRP A 187 -13.11 6.25 -15.91
CA TRP A 187 -13.63 5.27 -14.95
C TRP A 187 -15.16 5.29 -14.93
N THR A 188 -15.77 4.11 -14.79
CA THR A 188 -17.22 3.95 -14.65
C THR A 188 -17.51 3.11 -13.42
N PRO A 189 -18.21 3.63 -12.40
CA PRO A 189 -18.60 2.85 -11.21
C PRO A 189 -19.40 1.59 -11.57
N THR A 190 -19.06 0.47 -10.94
CA THR A 190 -19.67 -0.86 -11.21
C THR A 190 -20.38 -1.48 -10.02
N GLY A 191 -20.32 -0.86 -8.83
CA GLY A 191 -21.04 -1.30 -7.63
C GLY A 191 -20.12 -1.79 -6.51
N PRO A 192 -20.65 -2.47 -5.48
CA PRO A 192 -19.83 -3.02 -4.40
C PRO A 192 -19.11 -4.31 -4.82
N ALA A 193 -17.84 -4.48 -4.42
CA ALA A 193 -17.10 -5.74 -4.57
C ALA A 193 -17.31 -6.70 -3.40
N VAL A 194 -17.27 -6.18 -2.18
CA VAL A 194 -17.47 -6.95 -0.94
C VAL A 194 -18.33 -6.16 0.03
N THR A 195 -19.32 -6.83 0.63
CA THR A 195 -20.37 -6.20 1.45
C THR A 195 -20.49 -6.80 2.85
N ASP A 196 -19.60 -7.70 3.23
CA ASP A 196 -19.68 -8.46 4.47
C ASP A 196 -19.43 -7.62 5.73
N GLN A 197 -18.64 -6.55 5.63
CA GLN A 197 -18.47 -5.54 6.67
C GLN A 197 -17.86 -4.23 6.12
N ALA A 198 -17.85 -3.19 6.95
CA ALA A 198 -17.04 -2.00 6.73
C ALA A 198 -15.54 -2.35 6.81
N GLN A 199 -14.75 -1.75 5.93
CA GLN A 199 -13.31 -2.00 5.76
C GLN A 199 -12.68 -0.91 4.88
N GLU A 200 -11.35 -0.86 4.78
CA GLU A 200 -10.63 0.11 3.94
C GLU A 200 -9.34 -0.47 3.35
N GLY A 201 -8.54 0.36 2.66
CA GLY A 201 -7.24 -0.04 2.13
C GLY A 201 -7.19 -1.34 1.33
N PRO A 202 -8.02 -1.52 0.29
CA PRO A 202 -7.95 -2.71 -0.55
C PRO A 202 -6.60 -2.80 -1.26
N THR A 203 -6.05 -4.00 -1.35
CA THR A 203 -4.98 -4.37 -2.29
C THR A 203 -5.38 -5.66 -3.01
N VAL A 204 -5.28 -5.67 -4.35
CA VAL A 204 -5.68 -6.82 -5.18
C VAL A 204 -4.48 -7.37 -5.95
N PHE A 205 -4.22 -8.67 -5.83
CA PHE A 205 -3.03 -9.30 -6.41
C PHE A 205 -3.22 -10.80 -6.69
N PRO A 206 -2.50 -11.37 -7.69
CA PRO A 206 -2.50 -12.80 -7.96
C PRO A 206 -1.47 -13.55 -7.11
N LEU A 207 -1.81 -14.67 -6.49
CA LEU A 207 -0.85 -15.55 -5.82
C LEU A 207 -1.39 -16.99 -5.74
N GLY A 208 -0.56 -17.97 -6.08
CA GLY A 208 -0.96 -19.39 -6.06
C GLY A 208 -2.08 -19.73 -7.05
N GLY A 209 -2.10 -19.06 -8.20
CA GLY A 209 -3.06 -19.31 -9.28
C GLY A 209 -4.47 -18.74 -9.05
N VAL A 210 -4.66 -17.89 -8.05
CA VAL A 210 -5.92 -17.17 -7.76
C VAL A 210 -5.65 -15.72 -7.41
N TYR A 211 -6.70 -14.91 -7.34
CA TYR A 211 -6.64 -13.53 -6.89
C TYR A 211 -6.99 -13.43 -5.41
N TRP A 212 -6.32 -12.50 -4.75
CA TRP A 212 -6.56 -12.14 -3.36
C TRP A 212 -6.89 -10.66 -3.27
N MET A 213 -7.82 -10.32 -2.38
CA MET A 213 -8.05 -8.97 -1.90
C MET A 213 -7.74 -8.95 -0.42
N VAL A 214 -6.91 -8.02 0.01
CA VAL A 214 -6.63 -7.76 1.42
C VAL A 214 -7.09 -6.35 1.74
N THR A 215 -7.77 -6.15 2.87
CA THR A 215 -8.32 -4.87 3.33
C THR A 215 -8.08 -4.71 4.83
N ASP A 216 -7.96 -3.48 5.31
CA ASP A 216 -7.95 -3.18 6.75
C ASP A 216 -9.38 -3.27 7.30
N GLY A 217 -9.61 -4.21 8.23
CA GLY A 217 -10.88 -4.37 8.92
C GLY A 217 -10.91 -3.76 10.33
N TRP A 218 -9.93 -2.91 10.66
CA TRP A 218 -9.67 -2.31 11.99
C TRP A 218 -9.56 -3.33 13.13
N SER A 219 -9.35 -4.59 12.77
CA SER A 219 -9.26 -5.75 13.67
C SER A 219 -8.30 -6.81 13.10
N GLY A 220 -7.33 -6.34 12.31
CA GLY A 220 -6.52 -7.12 11.41
C GLY A 220 -6.96 -6.97 9.96
N LEU A 221 -6.21 -7.61 9.07
CA LEU A 221 -6.41 -7.53 7.64
C LEU A 221 -7.36 -8.63 7.17
N LEU A 222 -8.50 -8.23 6.65
CA LEU A 222 -9.45 -9.16 6.04
C LEU A 222 -8.87 -9.70 4.73
N VAL A 223 -9.30 -10.90 4.36
CA VAL A 223 -8.81 -11.56 3.15
C VAL A 223 -9.98 -12.17 2.40
N HIS A 224 -10.07 -11.86 1.12
CA HIS A 224 -11.00 -12.49 0.19
C HIS A 224 -10.24 -13.10 -0.98
N ARG A 225 -10.75 -14.21 -1.50
CA ARG A 225 -10.21 -14.93 -2.65
C ARG A 225 -11.18 -14.88 -3.82
N SER A 226 -10.67 -14.75 -5.03
CA SER A 226 -11.44 -14.79 -6.26
C SER A 226 -10.70 -15.57 -7.36
N THR A 227 -11.45 -16.15 -8.30
CA THR A 227 -10.91 -16.73 -9.54
C THR A 227 -11.20 -15.88 -10.78
N ASP A 228 -12.01 -14.84 -10.64
CA ASP A 228 -12.54 -14.04 -11.76
C ASP A 228 -12.49 -12.51 -11.52
N LEU A 229 -12.02 -12.07 -10.35
CA LEU A 229 -12.00 -10.66 -9.91
C LEU A 229 -13.40 -10.02 -9.77
N GLU A 230 -14.45 -10.84 -9.75
CA GLU A 230 -15.85 -10.42 -9.60
C GLU A 230 -16.46 -11.01 -8.33
N HIS A 231 -16.30 -12.31 -8.13
CA HIS A 231 -16.86 -13.03 -7.00
C HIS A 231 -15.80 -13.29 -5.95
N TRP A 232 -16.06 -12.80 -4.74
CA TRP A 232 -15.10 -12.81 -3.63
C TRP A 232 -15.58 -13.70 -2.49
N HIS A 233 -14.71 -14.60 -2.03
CA HIS A 233 -14.96 -15.49 -0.91
C HIS A 233 -14.04 -15.16 0.26
N ARG A 234 -14.62 -14.76 1.39
CA ARG A 234 -13.85 -14.40 2.58
C ARG A 234 -13.18 -15.62 3.22
N GLN A 235 -11.91 -15.46 3.59
CA GLN A 235 -11.18 -16.40 4.44
C GLN A 235 -11.68 -16.29 5.91
N PRO A 236 -11.74 -17.41 6.67
CA PRO A 236 -12.27 -17.39 8.04
C PRO A 236 -11.51 -16.52 9.05
N VAL A 237 -10.19 -16.34 8.86
CA VAL A 237 -9.32 -15.68 9.83
C VAL A 237 -8.57 -14.51 9.16
N PRO A 238 -8.66 -13.29 9.71
CA PRO A 238 -7.87 -12.16 9.24
C PRO A 238 -6.37 -12.35 9.49
N LEU A 239 -5.53 -11.75 8.65
CA LEU A 239 -4.09 -11.67 8.89
C LEU A 239 -3.80 -10.57 9.92
N LEU A 240 -2.70 -10.69 10.65
CA LEU A 240 -2.15 -9.61 11.50
C LEU A 240 -3.13 -9.01 12.54
N ALA A 241 -4.09 -9.80 13.03
CA ALA A 241 -5.12 -9.36 13.97
C ALA A 241 -4.67 -9.23 15.44
N GLY A 242 -3.49 -9.75 15.78
CA GLY A 242 -2.86 -9.59 17.10
C GLY A 242 -1.65 -8.65 17.06
N PRO A 243 -0.85 -8.54 18.13
CA PRO A 243 0.50 -7.97 18.12
C PRO A 243 1.56 -8.99 17.66
N GLY A 244 2.66 -8.51 17.06
CA GLY A 244 3.80 -9.33 16.66
C GLY A 244 4.88 -9.34 17.73
N ARG A 245 6.01 -9.99 17.43
CA ARG A 245 7.18 -10.08 18.32
C ARG A 245 8.41 -9.36 17.79
N ARG A 246 8.39 -8.95 16.52
CA ARG A 246 9.47 -8.16 15.93
C ARG A 246 9.42 -6.72 16.43
N ALA A 247 10.58 -6.07 16.43
CA ALA A 247 10.69 -4.68 16.85
C ALA A 247 9.76 -3.77 16.03
N PHE A 248 9.02 -2.93 16.73
CA PHE A 248 8.06 -1.98 16.17
C PHE A 248 6.85 -2.64 15.46
N ASP A 249 6.65 -3.95 15.63
CA ASP A 249 5.56 -4.73 15.05
C ASP A 249 4.60 -5.22 16.16
N GLU A 250 4.67 -4.63 17.35
CA GLU A 250 3.94 -5.06 18.56
C GLU A 250 2.47 -4.56 18.61
N ALA A 251 1.85 -4.39 17.44
CA ALA A 251 0.46 -3.96 17.28
C ALA A 251 -0.20 -4.71 16.12
N LEU A 252 -1.50 -4.46 15.92
CA LEU A 252 -2.22 -5.00 14.75
C LEU A 252 -1.69 -4.38 13.45
N GLY A 253 -1.73 -5.16 12.37
CA GLY A 253 -1.34 -4.68 11.04
C GLY A 253 -2.48 -3.91 10.39
N HIS A 254 -2.15 -2.77 9.79
CA HIS A 254 -3.07 -1.86 9.10
C HIS A 254 -2.77 -1.78 7.59
N HIS A 255 -3.64 -1.09 6.84
CA HIS A 255 -3.59 -0.84 5.38
C HIS A 255 -2.31 -1.37 4.71
N ALA A 256 -2.47 -2.43 3.93
CA ALA A 256 -1.35 -3.20 3.42
C ALA A 256 -1.31 -3.26 1.90
N MET A 257 -0.11 -3.42 1.36
CA MET A 257 0.16 -3.63 -0.05
C MET A 257 0.92 -4.94 -0.24
N ALA A 258 0.49 -5.73 -1.22
CA ALA A 258 1.17 -6.96 -1.59
C ALA A 258 2.05 -6.77 -2.82
N LEU A 259 3.29 -7.23 -2.74
CA LEU A 259 4.20 -7.37 -3.86
C LEU A 259 4.46 -8.86 -4.11
N THR A 260 3.91 -9.40 -5.19
CA THR A 260 4.17 -10.79 -5.57
C THR A 260 5.61 -10.93 -6.08
N GLN A 261 6.21 -12.09 -5.84
CA GLN A 261 7.60 -12.40 -6.15
C GLN A 261 7.66 -13.76 -6.87
N GLY A 262 7.06 -13.78 -8.06
CA GLY A 262 6.73 -15.01 -8.78
C GLY A 262 5.37 -15.59 -8.36
N PRO A 263 5.07 -16.83 -8.76
CA PRO A 263 3.71 -17.40 -8.65
C PRO A 263 3.33 -17.85 -7.23
N ASP A 264 4.31 -18.19 -6.39
CA ASP A 264 4.07 -18.93 -5.14
C ASP A 264 4.34 -18.11 -3.87
N GLU A 265 5.03 -16.99 -3.99
CA GLU A 265 5.44 -16.15 -2.87
C GLU A 265 5.22 -14.65 -3.17
N GLY A 266 5.04 -13.88 -2.12
CA GLY A 266 5.08 -12.42 -2.16
C GLY A 266 5.51 -11.84 -0.83
N PHE A 267 5.49 -10.52 -0.75
CA PHE A 267 5.70 -9.76 0.48
C PHE A 267 4.49 -8.88 0.76
N LEU A 268 4.06 -8.86 2.01
CA LEU A 268 3.05 -7.94 2.50
C LEU A 268 3.76 -6.79 3.21
N TYR A 269 3.63 -5.59 2.66
CA TYR A 269 4.04 -4.34 3.29
C TYR A 269 2.82 -3.78 4.02
N TYR A 270 2.99 -3.43 5.29
CA TYR A 270 1.90 -2.92 6.13
C TYR A 270 2.47 -1.95 7.14
N PHE A 271 1.63 -1.13 7.77
CA PHE A 271 2.07 -0.31 8.89
C PHE A 271 1.48 -0.79 10.21
N THR A 272 2.16 -0.42 11.30
CA THR A 272 1.76 -0.68 12.68
C THR A 272 1.88 0.61 13.49
N HIS A 273 1.18 0.66 14.62
CA HIS A 273 1.33 1.70 15.64
C HIS A 273 2.12 1.17 16.85
N PRO A 274 3.46 1.15 16.82
CA PRO A 274 4.26 0.62 17.92
C PRO A 274 3.96 1.37 19.23
N GLY A 275 3.65 0.62 20.28
CA GLY A 275 3.27 1.19 21.59
C GLY A 275 1.87 1.80 21.66
N GLY A 276 1.04 1.67 20.60
CA GLY A 276 -0.36 2.11 20.58
C GLY A 276 -0.58 3.61 20.47
N GLY A 277 0.45 4.39 20.14
CA GLY A 277 0.36 5.84 19.91
C GLY A 277 0.12 6.21 18.43
N ARG A 278 0.34 7.49 18.10
CA ARG A 278 0.23 8.00 16.71
C ARG A 278 1.39 7.54 15.81
N ARG A 279 2.56 7.32 16.41
CA ARG A 279 3.77 6.88 15.71
C ARG A 279 3.45 5.64 14.89
N SER A 280 3.96 5.58 13.67
CA SER A 280 3.80 4.45 12.76
C SER A 280 5.16 3.95 12.27
N THR A 281 5.20 2.70 11.85
CA THR A 281 6.35 2.12 11.14
C THR A 281 5.86 1.20 10.05
N VAL A 282 6.55 1.15 8.93
CA VAL A 282 6.30 0.16 7.88
C VAL A 282 7.05 -1.12 8.23
N GLN A 283 6.37 -2.24 8.08
CA GLN A 283 6.85 -3.60 8.31
C GLN A 283 6.66 -4.42 7.04
N VAL A 284 7.40 -5.53 6.93
CA VAL A 284 7.24 -6.49 5.83
C VAL A 284 7.17 -7.91 6.34
N ALA A 285 6.30 -8.73 5.76
CA ALA A 285 6.15 -10.14 6.09
C ALA A 285 5.97 -10.98 4.81
N ARG A 286 6.29 -12.27 4.90
CA ARG A 286 6.16 -13.20 3.76
C ARG A 286 4.70 -13.57 3.52
N LEU A 287 4.26 -13.45 2.27
CA LEU A 287 2.99 -13.99 1.78
C LEU A 287 3.22 -15.31 1.06
N HIS A 288 2.36 -16.28 1.36
CA HIS A 288 2.31 -17.54 0.63
C HIS A 288 0.92 -18.16 0.76
N VAL A 289 0.61 -19.11 -0.13
CA VAL A 289 -0.63 -19.89 -0.06
C VAL A 289 -0.33 -21.23 0.59
N ARG A 290 -1.11 -21.62 1.61
CA ARG A 290 -1.02 -22.93 2.25
C ARG A 290 -2.41 -23.46 2.57
N ASP A 291 -2.66 -24.70 2.17
CA ASP A 291 -3.96 -25.38 2.35
C ASP A 291 -5.14 -24.57 1.76
N GLY A 292 -4.89 -23.87 0.65
CA GLY A 292 -5.88 -23.03 -0.04
C GLY A 292 -6.14 -21.66 0.60
N TRP A 293 -5.38 -21.28 1.63
CA TRP A 293 -5.53 -20.04 2.38
C TRP A 293 -4.30 -19.15 2.24
N LEU A 294 -4.51 -17.83 2.22
CA LEU A 294 -3.41 -16.86 2.25
C LEU A 294 -2.84 -16.82 3.66
N ARG A 295 -1.52 -16.92 3.78
CA ARG A 295 -0.80 -16.91 5.04
C ARG A 295 0.21 -15.77 5.07
N CYS A 296 0.35 -15.20 6.26
CA CYS A 296 1.30 -14.15 6.59
C CYS A 296 1.69 -14.33 8.06
N ASP A 297 2.69 -15.18 8.32
CA ASP A 297 3.28 -15.29 9.65
C ASP A 297 4.42 -14.28 9.75
N ARG A 298 4.11 -13.10 10.29
CA ARG A 298 5.09 -12.00 10.40
C ARG A 298 6.23 -12.28 11.38
N ASP A 299 6.07 -13.25 12.29
CA ASP A 299 7.12 -13.61 13.26
C ASP A 299 8.04 -14.72 12.72
N GLU A 300 7.64 -15.40 11.64
CA GLU A 300 8.46 -16.41 10.98
C GLU A 300 9.69 -15.75 10.32
N PRO A 301 10.93 -16.16 10.66
CA PRO A 301 12.11 -15.69 9.96
C PRO A 301 12.08 -16.13 8.49
N PHE A 302 12.26 -15.18 7.58
CA PHE A 302 12.38 -15.45 6.16
C PHE A 302 13.51 -14.60 5.55
N ALA A 303 14.12 -15.12 4.48
CA ALA A 303 15.05 -14.34 3.68
C ALA A 303 14.25 -13.33 2.84
N TYR A 304 14.41 -12.04 3.16
CA TYR A 304 13.75 -10.95 2.47
C TYR A 304 14.69 -10.32 1.45
N ARG A 305 14.43 -10.60 0.17
CA ARG A 305 15.17 -10.00 -0.94
C ARG A 305 14.20 -9.80 -2.10
N PRO A 306 13.54 -8.64 -2.18
CA PRO A 306 12.69 -8.35 -3.32
C PRO A 306 13.54 -8.31 -4.59
N ASP A 307 13.10 -9.08 -5.57
CA ASP A 307 13.75 -9.29 -6.86
C ASP A 307 12.92 -8.57 -7.93
N PRO A 308 13.46 -7.51 -8.55
CA PRO A 308 12.77 -6.79 -9.62
C PRO A 308 12.33 -7.71 -10.76
N ALA A 309 13.11 -8.75 -11.08
CA ALA A 309 12.78 -9.68 -12.16
C ALA A 309 11.58 -10.59 -11.85
N LYS A 310 11.14 -10.65 -10.59
CA LYS A 310 9.99 -11.45 -10.14
C LYS A 310 8.78 -10.61 -9.75
N ALA A 311 8.95 -9.29 -9.65
CA ALA A 311 7.85 -8.38 -9.42
C ALA A 311 6.95 -8.32 -10.67
N PRO A 312 5.65 -8.04 -10.52
CA PRO A 312 4.78 -7.82 -11.67
C PRO A 312 5.29 -6.67 -12.54
N ALA A 313 5.12 -6.78 -13.87
CA ALA A 313 5.45 -5.70 -14.80
C ALA A 313 4.75 -4.37 -14.44
N PHE A 314 3.51 -4.42 -13.96
CA PHE A 314 2.78 -3.24 -13.52
C PHE A 314 3.27 -2.64 -12.18
N ARG A 315 4.17 -3.33 -11.46
CA ARG A 315 4.94 -2.77 -10.32
C ARG A 315 6.39 -2.45 -10.73
N GLY A 316 6.64 -2.38 -12.04
CA GLY A 316 7.93 -2.08 -12.66
C GLY A 316 8.93 -3.24 -12.68
N GLY A 317 8.47 -4.46 -12.40
CA GLY A 317 9.29 -5.65 -12.61
C GLY A 317 9.52 -5.99 -14.08
N GLY A 318 10.26 -7.07 -14.33
CA GLY A 318 10.51 -7.58 -15.68
C GLY A 318 9.23 -8.03 -16.40
N GLU A 319 9.22 -7.90 -17.73
CA GLU A 319 8.21 -8.54 -18.61
C GLU A 319 8.43 -10.05 -18.74
#